data_AF-A0A951JFD9-F1
#
_entry.id   AF-A0A951JFD9-F1
#
_cell.length_a   1.000
_cell.length_b   1.000
_cell.length_c   1.000
_cell.angle_alpha   90.00
_cell.angle_beta   90.00
_cell.angle_gamma   90.00
#
_symmetry.space_group_name_H-M   'P 1'
#
loop_
_entity.id
_entity.type
_entity.pdbx_description
1 polymer ?
#
loop_
_entity_poly.entity_id
_entity_poly.type
_entity_poly.pdbx_seq_one_letter_code
_entity_poly.pdbx_strand_id
1 'polypeptide(L)'
;MKSPVTALVFLFAANAHAAPGLTFEYVEPDAPIEIDALLAAGIDEADIFIAATRGDNTNILVAQLAQKRFDVPRVIVRVLDPARSDWYAEQGLHTICAVKLGIAMFEQAVTEAAAEL
;
A
#
# COMPACT_ATOMS: atom_id res chain seq x y z
N MET A 1 -22.96 -14.25 -9.02
CA MET A 1 -22.34 -12.91 -9.13
C MET A 1 -21.35 -12.81 -7.98
N LYS A 2 -20.04 -12.77 -8.21
CA LYS A 2 -19.06 -12.58 -7.12
C LYS A 2 -19.34 -11.20 -6.52
N SER A 3 -19.46 -11.09 -5.20
CA SER A 3 -19.51 -9.79 -4.52
C SER A 3 -18.33 -8.92 -4.96
N PRO A 4 -18.49 -7.59 -5.04
CA PRO A 4 -17.37 -6.69 -5.31
C PRO A 4 -16.29 -6.89 -4.24
N VAL A 5 -15.03 -6.81 -4.63
CA VAL A 5 -13.89 -6.89 -3.70
C VAL A 5 -13.76 -5.53 -3.03
N THR A 6 -13.79 -5.48 -1.70
CA THR A 6 -13.73 -4.23 -0.95
C THR A 6 -12.28 -3.86 -0.67
N ALA A 7 -11.83 -2.70 -1.16
CA ALA A 7 -10.49 -2.18 -0.92
C ALA A 7 -10.56 -0.93 -0.04
N LEU A 8 -10.02 -1.00 1.17
CA LEU A 8 -9.83 0.17 2.02
C LEU A 8 -8.47 0.80 1.73
N VAL A 9 -8.44 2.09 1.43
CA VAL A 9 -7.26 2.74 0.89
C VAL A 9 -6.88 3.99 1.67
N PHE A 10 -5.75 3.89 2.35
CA PHE A 10 -5.06 4.96 3.05
C PHE A 10 -4.02 5.58 2.11
N LEU A 11 -4.44 6.50 1.23
CA LEU A 11 -3.57 7.12 0.21
C LEU A 11 -3.30 8.59 0.49
N PHE A 12 -2.20 9.11 -0.05
CA PHE A 12 -1.99 10.55 -0.28
C PHE A 12 -2.36 10.98 -1.73
N ALA A 13 -2.84 10.08 -2.59
CA ALA A 13 -3.01 10.36 -4.01
C ALA A 13 -4.41 10.89 -4.36
N ALA A 14 -4.50 12.15 -4.79
CA ALA A 14 -5.71 12.81 -5.27
C ALA A 14 -6.34 12.18 -6.55
N ASN A 15 -5.75 11.12 -7.12
CA ASN A 15 -6.15 10.55 -8.42
C ASN A 15 -6.12 9.01 -8.45
N ALA A 16 -6.41 8.34 -7.33
CA ALA A 16 -6.60 6.89 -7.35
C ALA A 16 -7.91 6.54 -8.08
N HIS A 17 -7.81 5.93 -9.26
CA HIS A 17 -8.98 5.41 -9.97
C HIS A 17 -9.20 3.96 -9.59
N ALA A 18 -10.42 3.64 -9.19
CA ALA A 18 -10.79 2.27 -8.87
C ALA A 18 -10.66 1.37 -10.10
N ALA A 19 -9.93 0.26 -9.97
CA ALA A 19 -10.00 -0.77 -11.00
C ALA A 19 -11.45 -1.30 -11.06
N PRO A 20 -11.97 -1.70 -12.23
CA PRO A 20 -13.33 -2.21 -12.36
C PRO A 20 -13.59 -3.37 -11.38
N GLY A 21 -14.66 -3.27 -10.59
CA GLY A 21 -15.02 -4.29 -9.59
C GLY A 21 -14.44 -4.09 -8.19
N LEU A 22 -13.77 -2.95 -7.93
CA LEU A 22 -13.31 -2.55 -6.60
C LEU A 22 -14.12 -1.35 -6.08
N THR A 23 -14.52 -1.41 -4.81
CA THR A 23 -14.99 -0.25 -4.04
C THR A 23 -13.82 0.31 -3.23
N PHE A 24 -13.70 1.64 -3.18
CA PHE A 24 -12.65 2.32 -2.43
C PHE A 24 -13.28 3.20 -1.35
N GLU A 25 -12.78 3.03 -0.12
CA GLU A 25 -13.02 3.98 0.95
C GLU A 25 -11.70 4.68 1.28
N TYR A 26 -11.75 6.01 1.39
CA TYR A 26 -10.58 6.86 1.56
C TYR A 26 -10.57 7.45 2.96
N VAL A 27 -9.41 7.38 3.61
CA VAL A 27 -9.17 8.04 4.90
C VAL A 27 -8.14 9.14 4.70
N GLU A 28 -8.43 10.32 5.26
CA GLU A 28 -7.55 11.47 5.14
C GLU A 28 -6.16 11.20 5.77
N PRO A 29 -5.07 11.57 5.08
CA PRO A 29 -3.71 11.20 5.46
C PRO A 29 -3.21 11.87 6.74
N ASP A 30 -3.82 12.99 7.14
CA ASP A 30 -3.51 13.72 8.38
C ASP A 30 -4.52 13.43 9.51
N ALA A 31 -5.51 12.57 9.26
CA ALA A 31 -6.41 12.12 10.32
C ALA A 31 -5.61 11.33 11.37
N PRO A 32 -5.89 11.53 12.67
CA PRO A 32 -5.36 10.66 13.71
C PRO A 32 -5.61 9.19 13.36
N ILE A 33 -4.58 8.35 13.52
CA ILE A 33 -4.72 6.90 13.33
C ILE A 33 -5.50 6.36 14.52
N GLU A 34 -6.81 6.48 14.44
CA GLU A 34 -7.77 6.01 15.43
C GLU A 34 -8.44 4.73 14.93
N ILE A 35 -8.57 3.75 15.83
CA ILE A 35 -9.24 2.48 15.53
C ILE A 35 -10.67 2.72 15.03
N ASP A 36 -11.38 3.67 15.64
CA ASP A 36 -12.76 4.01 15.26
C ASP A 36 -12.85 4.57 13.84
N ALA A 37 -11.87 5.34 13.39
CA ALA A 37 -11.81 5.84 12.02
C ALA A 37 -11.59 4.71 11.00
N LEU A 38 -10.77 3.71 11.34
CA LEU A 38 -10.55 2.54 10.49
C LEU A 38 -11.80 1.64 10.42
N LEU A 39 -12.49 1.47 11.54
CA LEU A 39 -13.77 0.75 11.61
C LEU A 39 -14.88 1.46 10.83
N ALA A 40 -14.98 2.79 10.99
CA ALA A 40 -15.91 3.60 10.21
C ALA A 40 -15.64 3.50 8.70
N ALA A 41 -14.37 3.25 8.34
CA ALA A 41 -13.94 3.01 6.98
C ALA A 41 -14.03 1.54 6.51
N GLY A 42 -14.69 0.67 7.28
CA GLY A 42 -14.96 -0.73 6.89
C GLY A 42 -13.74 -1.65 6.84
N ILE A 43 -12.68 -1.37 7.63
CA ILE A 43 -11.46 -2.20 7.65
C ILE A 43 -11.72 -3.67 8.03
N ASP A 44 -12.75 -3.92 8.83
CA ASP A 44 -13.14 -5.23 9.34
C ASP A 44 -13.78 -6.14 8.29
N GLU A 45 -14.31 -5.54 7.21
CA GLU A 45 -14.88 -6.26 6.06
C GLU A 45 -13.99 -6.16 4.81
N ALA A 46 -12.83 -5.50 4.90
CA ALA A 46 -11.96 -5.27 3.76
C ALA A 46 -11.24 -6.56 3.30
N ASP A 47 -11.33 -6.87 2.01
CA ASP A 47 -10.53 -7.92 1.39
C ASP A 47 -9.08 -7.48 1.16
N ILE A 48 -8.90 -6.17 0.91
CA ILE A 48 -7.63 -5.55 0.58
C ILE A 48 -7.47 -4.24 1.37
N PHE A 49 -6.31 -4.04 1.97
CA PHE A 49 -5.91 -2.77 2.59
C PHE A 49 -4.65 -2.22 1.93
N ILE A 50 -4.64 -0.93 1.62
CA ILE A 50 -3.48 -0.25 1.03
C ILE A 50 -3.06 0.93 1.89
N ALA A 51 -1.79 0.93 2.33
CA ALA A 51 -1.21 2.02 3.12
C ALA A 51 -0.10 2.73 2.32
N ALA A 52 -0.38 3.93 1.83
CA ALA A 52 0.47 4.69 0.93
C ALA A 52 0.35 6.21 1.16
N THR A 53 0.48 6.62 2.42
CA THR A 53 0.65 8.02 2.83
C THR A 53 2.09 8.51 2.58
N ARG A 54 2.36 9.77 2.95
CA ARG A 54 3.71 10.36 2.88
C ARG A 54 4.72 9.70 3.83
N GLY A 55 4.27 9.16 4.96
CA GLY A 55 5.12 8.65 6.03
C GLY A 55 5.20 7.13 6.07
N ASP A 56 6.42 6.57 5.96
CA ASP A 56 6.64 5.12 6.06
C ASP A 56 6.23 4.57 7.43
N ASN A 57 6.48 5.31 8.50
CA ASN A 57 6.10 4.89 9.86
C ASN A 57 4.58 4.72 9.98
N THR A 58 3.81 5.69 9.48
CA THR A 58 2.35 5.61 9.41
C THR A 58 1.93 4.39 8.61
N ASN A 59 2.45 4.25 7.38
CA ASN A 59 2.07 3.18 6.47
C ASN A 59 2.30 1.79 7.08
N ILE A 60 3.47 1.58 7.68
CA ILE A 60 3.84 0.32 8.33
C ILE A 60 2.93 0.05 9.53
N LEU A 61 2.70 1.05 10.38
CA LEU A 61 1.89 0.89 11.58
C LEU A 61 0.45 0.49 11.22
N VAL A 62 -0.18 1.21 10.28
CA VAL A 62 -1.55 0.87 9.86
C VAL A 62 -1.61 -0.46 9.09
N ALA A 63 -0.59 -0.79 8.31
CA ALA A 63 -0.52 -2.07 7.61
C ALA A 63 -0.42 -3.25 8.59
N GLN A 64 0.40 -3.13 9.64
CA GLN A 64 0.48 -4.15 10.67
C GLN A 64 -0.81 -4.27 11.46
N LEU A 65 -1.51 -3.15 11.71
CA LEU A 65 -2.82 -3.18 12.36
C LEU A 65 -3.86 -3.90 11.47
N ALA A 66 -3.95 -3.54 10.19
CA ALA A 66 -4.81 -4.21 9.21
C ALA A 66 -4.52 -5.72 9.15
N GLN A 67 -3.25 -6.11 9.08
CA GLN A 67 -2.84 -7.52 8.98
C GLN A 67 -3.08 -8.31 10.26
N LYS A 68 -2.71 -7.77 11.42
CA LYS A 68 -2.61 -8.54 12.67
C LYS A 68 -3.81 -8.38 13.61
N ARG A 69 -4.55 -7.27 13.48
CA ARG A 69 -5.67 -6.94 14.39
C ARG A 69 -7.03 -7.07 13.72
N PHE A 70 -7.11 -6.77 12.43
CA PHE A 70 -8.32 -6.84 11.63
C PHE A 70 -8.32 -8.02 10.65
N ASP A 71 -7.24 -8.81 10.62
CA ASP A 71 -7.11 -10.02 9.80
C ASP A 71 -7.40 -9.79 8.31
N VAL A 72 -7.11 -8.58 7.81
CA VAL A 72 -7.30 -8.23 6.40
C VAL A 72 -6.48 -9.19 5.53
N PRO A 73 -7.10 -9.95 4.60
CA PRO A 73 -6.42 -11.01 3.86
C PRO A 73 -5.23 -10.53 3.03
N ARG A 74 -5.30 -9.30 2.50
CA ARG A 74 -4.25 -8.74 1.66
C ARG A 74 -3.92 -7.30 2.02
N VAL A 75 -2.73 -7.10 2.58
CA VAL A 75 -2.22 -5.78 2.97
C VAL A 75 -1.05 -5.39 2.09
N ILE A 76 -1.17 -4.26 1.40
CA ILE A 76 -0.13 -3.66 0.55
C ILE A 76 0.35 -2.38 1.22
N VAL A 77 1.66 -2.21 1.35
CA VAL A 77 2.25 -1.07 2.07
C VAL A 77 3.35 -0.40 1.24
N ARG A 78 3.31 0.93 1.14
CA ARG A 78 4.39 1.72 0.54
C ARG A 78 5.50 1.97 1.56
N VAL A 79 6.73 1.62 1.21
CA VAL A 79 7.94 1.90 2.01
C VAL A 79 9.01 2.50 1.11
N LEU A 80 9.47 3.73 1.36
CA LEU A 80 10.50 4.36 0.54
C LEU A 80 11.89 3.83 0.83
N ASP A 81 12.21 3.58 2.10
CA ASP A 81 13.50 3.03 2.49
C ASP A 81 13.63 1.56 2.04
N PRO A 82 14.60 1.21 1.17
CA PRO A 82 14.74 -0.15 0.64
C PRO A 82 15.02 -1.19 1.71
N ALA A 83 15.88 -0.89 2.68
CA ALA A 83 16.27 -1.83 3.74
C ALA A 83 15.08 -2.13 4.66
N ARG A 84 14.29 -1.11 4.98
CA ARG A 84 13.02 -1.29 5.71
C ARG A 84 12.04 -2.09 4.88
N SER A 85 11.90 -1.78 3.58
CA SER A 85 11.00 -2.53 2.69
C SER A 85 11.31 -4.02 2.73
N ASP A 86 12.58 -4.39 2.61
CA ASP A 86 13.02 -5.78 2.61
C ASP A 86 12.74 -6.44 3.97
N TRP A 87 13.09 -5.77 5.06
CA TRP A 87 12.82 -6.28 6.40
C TRP A 87 11.34 -6.53 6.65
N TYR A 88 10.45 -5.59 6.29
CA TYR A 88 9.01 -5.76 6.48
C TYR A 88 8.40 -6.80 5.52
N ALA A 89 8.98 -6.98 4.33
CA ALA A 89 8.57 -8.04 3.41
C ALA A 89 8.86 -9.43 3.98
N GLU A 90 10.02 -9.61 4.62
CA GLU A 90 10.37 -10.84 5.33
C GLU A 90 9.41 -11.15 6.49
N GLN A 91 8.80 -10.12 7.10
CA GLN A 91 7.78 -10.28 8.13
C GLN A 91 6.36 -10.51 7.58
N GLY A 92 6.22 -10.66 6.25
CA GLY A 92 4.95 -11.02 5.61
C GLY A 92 4.10 -9.84 5.13
N LEU A 93 4.60 -8.61 5.15
CA LEU A 93 3.90 -7.48 4.51
C LEU A 93 4.20 -7.46 3.00
N HIS A 94 3.19 -7.17 2.17
CA HIS A 94 3.44 -6.94 0.74
C HIS A 94 3.90 -5.49 0.53
N THR A 95 5.22 -5.29 0.45
CA THR A 95 5.81 -3.96 0.33
C THR A 95 5.97 -3.51 -1.13
N ILE A 96 5.63 -2.26 -1.43
CA ILE A 96 5.98 -1.56 -2.67
C ILE A 96 7.01 -0.47 -2.33
N CYS A 97 8.23 -0.60 -2.87
CA CYS A 97 9.29 0.38 -2.70
C CYS A 97 9.57 1.14 -3.99
N ALA A 98 9.14 2.41 -4.04
CA ALA A 98 9.32 3.26 -5.21
C ALA A 98 10.81 3.48 -5.57
N VAL A 99 11.71 3.46 -4.57
CA VAL A 99 13.16 3.58 -4.81
C VAL A 99 13.69 2.35 -5.56
N LYS A 100 13.33 1.13 -5.11
CA LYS A 100 13.72 -0.12 -5.79
C LYS A 100 13.17 -0.18 -7.21
N LEU A 101 11.92 0.23 -7.40
CA LEU A 101 11.31 0.33 -8.74
C LEU A 101 12.05 1.33 -9.63
N GLY A 102 12.38 2.51 -9.10
CA GLY A 102 13.16 3.52 -9.83
C GLY A 102 14.54 3.01 -10.24
N ILE A 103 15.24 2.30 -9.34
CA ILE A 103 16.54 1.68 -9.65
C ILE A 103 16.39 0.69 -10.81
N ALA A 104 15.42 -0.23 -10.75
CA ALA A 104 15.19 -1.20 -11.82
C ALA A 104 14.88 -0.53 -13.16
N MET A 105 14.12 0.57 -13.15
CA MET A 105 13.83 1.36 -14.36
C MET A 105 15.10 2.02 -14.93
N PHE A 106 15.99 2.55 -14.07
CA PHE A 106 17.27 3.09 -14.52
C PHE A 106 18.19 2.01 -15.08
N GLU A 107 18.27 0.84 -14.43
CA GLU A 107 19.07 -0.30 -14.92
C GLU A 107 18.61 -0.75 -16.31
N GLN A 108 17.28 -0.82 -16.52
CA GLN A 108 16.71 -1.10 -17.82
C GLN A 108 17.09 -0.04 -18.86
N ALA A 109 16.88 1.25 -18.56
CA ALA A 109 17.20 2.34 -19.48
C ALA A 109 18.69 2.39 -19.85
N VAL A 110 19.59 2.10 -18.89
CA VAL A 110 21.03 2.02 -19.14
C VAL A 110 21.36 0.84 -20.06
N THR A 111 20.71 -0.31 -19.88
CA THR A 111 20.92 -1.50 -20.72
C THR A 111 20.48 -1.24 -22.16
N GLU A 112 19.32 -0.61 -22.34
CA GLU A 112 18.79 -0.23 -23.65
C GLU A 112 19.73 0.76 -24.36
N ALA A 113 20.15 1.83 -23.65
CA ALA A 113 21.08 2.81 -24.21
C ALA A 113 22.44 2.21 -24.58
N ALA A 114 22.94 1.26 -23.81
CA ALA A 114 24.20 0.58 -24.09
C ALA A 114 24.14 -0.34 -25.32
N ALA A 115 22.96 -0.88 -25.66
CA ALA A 115 22.78 -1.73 -26.85
C ALA A 115 22.78 -0.94 -28.17
N GLU A 116 22.62 0.39 -28.09
CA GLU A 116 22.63 1.31 -29.24
C GLU A 116 24.01 1.94 -29.50
N LEU A 117 25.00 1.69 -28.64
CA LEU A 117 26.40 2.16 -28.75
C LEU A 117 27.29 1.12 -29.41
#